data_AF-A0A841U5D4-F1
#
_entry.id   AF-A0A841U5D4-F1
#
_cell.length_a   1.000
_cell.length_b   1.000
_cell.length_c   1.000
_cell.angle_alpha   90.00
_cell.angle_beta   90.00
_cell.angle_gamma   90.00
#
_symmetry.space_group_name_H-M   'P 1'
#
loop_
_entity.id
_entity.type
_entity.pdbx_description
1 polymer ?
#
loop_
_entity_poly.entity_id
_entity_poly.type
_entity_poly.pdbx_seq_one_letter_code
_entity_poly.pdbx_strand_id
1 'polypeptide(L)' 'MRIHETQASREVRDPYAEETNSFNDLTEYNRTVLGVAAKRADLGAMPKPVRFFAYFFYGFLILAFLAFVLTLIYKS' A
#
# COMPACT_ATOMS: atom_id res chain seq x y z
N MET A 1 10.48 -53.55 -13.34
CA MET A 1 11.24 -52.28 -13.32
C MET A 1 10.69 -51.39 -14.44
N ARG A 2 9.97 -50.32 -14.09
CA ARG A 2 9.67 -49.23 -15.03
C ARG A 2 10.44 -48.01 -14.54
N ILE A 3 11.45 -47.65 -15.31
CA ILE A 3 12.15 -46.38 -15.18
C ILE A 3 11.20 -45.38 -15.85
N HIS A 4 10.63 -44.46 -15.08
CA HIS A 4 9.97 -43.30 -15.66
C HIS A 4 10.87 -42.10 -15.42
N GLU A 5 11.31 -41.58 -16.57
CA GLU A 5 12.25 -40.52 -16.82
C GLU A 5 11.88 -39.24 -16.08
N THR A 6 12.92 -38.58 -15.57
CA THR A 6 12.94 -37.19 -15.12
C THR A 6 12.28 -36.28 -16.15
N GLN A 7 11.01 -35.92 -15.94
CA GLN A 7 10.50 -34.68 -16.51
C GLN A 7 11.03 -33.54 -15.65
N ALA A 8 12.00 -32.80 -16.19
CA ALA A 8 12.27 -31.43 -15.76
C ALA A 8 11.00 -30.62 -16.01
N SER A 9 10.12 -30.57 -15.00
CA SER A 9 8.98 -29.68 -14.99
C SER A 9 9.54 -28.27 -15.05
N ARG A 10 9.49 -27.71 -16.26
CA ARG A 10 9.66 -26.30 -16.60
C ARG A 10 9.33 -25.43 -15.40
N GLU A 11 10.35 -24.82 -14.81
CA GLU A 11 10.21 -23.87 -13.71
C GLU A 11 9.44 -22.67 -14.26
N VAL A 12 8.11 -22.73 -14.17
CA VAL A 12 7.28 -21.55 -14.30
C VAL A 12 7.59 -20.75 -13.05
N ARG A 13 8.47 -19.76 -13.19
CA ARG A 13 8.73 -18.77 -12.16
C ARG A 13 7.45 -17.99 -11.94
N ASP A 14 6.61 -18.48 -11.05
CA ASP A 14 5.54 -17.68 -10.46
C ASP A 14 6.21 -16.53 -9.71
N PRO A 15 5.93 -15.26 -10.06
CA PRO A 15 6.53 -14.10 -9.39
C PRO A 15 6.06 -13.91 -7.94
N TYR A 16 5.36 -14.90 -7.37
CA TYR A 16 4.78 -14.88 -6.03
C TYR A 16 5.41 -15.93 -5.09
N ALA A 17 6.40 -16.71 -5.55
CA ALA A 17 7.08 -17.73 -4.74
C ALA A 17 8.06 -17.18 -3.68
N GLU A 18 7.82 -15.98 -3.14
CA GLU A 18 8.45 -15.48 -1.91
C GLU A 18 7.42 -15.01 -0.88
N GLU A 19 6.23 -15.61 -0.85
CA GLU A 19 5.41 -15.61 0.37
C GLU A 19 6.00 -16.61 1.38
N THR A 20 7.05 -16.11 2.01
CA THR A 20 7.68 -16.68 3.19
C THR A 20 6.64 -17.13 4.22
N ASN A 21 6.73 -18.41 4.53
CA ASN A 21 5.87 -19.17 5.41
C ASN A 21 5.61 -18.51 6.79
N SER A 22 4.37 -18.69 7.26
CA SER A 22 4.01 -19.05 8.65
C SER A 22 3.73 -18.01 9.73
N PHE A 23 3.47 -16.73 9.39
CA PHE A 23 2.87 -15.77 10.36
C PHE A 23 1.77 -14.87 9.77
N ASN A 24 1.22 -15.25 8.60
CA ASN A 24 0.30 -14.40 7.83
C ASN A 24 -1.20 -14.70 8.10
N ASP A 25 -1.57 -15.73 8.87
CA ASP A 25 -3.00 -16.05 9.07
C ASP A 25 -3.74 -14.99 9.93
N LEU A 26 -3.06 -14.35 10.88
CA LEU A 26 -3.63 -13.26 11.68
C LEU A 26 -3.67 -11.92 10.93
N THR A 27 -2.71 -11.69 10.04
CA THR A 27 -2.67 -10.48 9.20
C THR A 27 -3.73 -10.56 8.10
N GLU A 28 -3.93 -11.76 7.54
CA GLU A 28 -4.96 -12.05 6.55
C GLU A 28 -6.36 -12.07 7.16
N TYR A 29 -6.54 -12.62 8.37
CA TYR A 29 -7.80 -12.51 9.13
C TYR A 29 -8.11 -11.07 9.51
N ASN A 30 -7.13 -10.28 9.98
CA ASN A 30 -7.33 -8.85 10.22
C ASN A 30 -7.71 -8.11 8.94
N ARG A 31 -7.08 -8.42 7.79
CA ARG A 31 -7.49 -7.84 6.50
C ARG A 31 -8.92 -8.22 6.11
N THR A 32 -9.30 -9.47 6.32
CA THR A 32 -10.58 -10.04 5.87
C THR A 32 -11.75 -9.67 6.79
N VAL A 33 -11.52 -9.59 8.11
CA VAL A 33 -12.56 -9.34 9.12
C VAL A 33 -12.63 -7.87 9.56
N LEU A 34 -11.51 -7.13 9.62
CA LEU A 34 -11.55 -5.68 9.91
C LEU A 34 -11.73 -4.83 8.66
N GLY A 35 -11.71 -5.42 7.46
CA GLY A 35 -11.92 -4.70 6.20
C GLY A 35 -10.91 -3.56 5.98
N VAL A 36 -9.69 -3.70 6.52
CA VAL A 36 -8.67 -2.67 6.36
C VAL A 36 -8.26 -2.67 4.88
N ALA A 37 -8.71 -1.65 4.17
CA ALA A 37 -8.42 -1.49 2.75
C ALA A 37 -6.90 -1.45 2.54
N ALA A 38 -6.33 -2.55 2.05
CA ALA A 38 -4.93 -2.62 1.61
C ALA A 38 -4.68 -1.72 0.38
N LYS A 39 -5.73 -1.13 -0.19
CA LYS A 39 -5.66 -0.22 -1.32
C LYS A 39 -5.26 1.17 -0.81
N ARG A 40 -4.18 1.72 -1.38
CA ARG A 40 -3.80 3.14 -1.20
C ARG A 40 -5.06 4.00 -1.36
N ALA A 41 -5.25 4.94 -0.43
CA ALA A 41 -6.42 5.80 -0.40
C ALA A 41 -6.62 6.48 -1.76
N ASP A 42 -7.60 5.98 -2.52
CA ASP A 42 -7.94 6.48 -3.84
C ASP A 42 -8.90 7.65 -3.67
N LEU A 43 -8.38 8.89 -3.76
CA LEU A 43 -9.18 10.10 -3.62
C LEU A 43 -10.29 10.20 -4.67
N GLY A 44 -10.17 9.48 -5.79
CA GLY A 44 -11.20 9.41 -6.84
C GLY A 44 -12.40 8.55 -6.43
N ALA A 45 -12.18 7.52 -5.62
CA ALA A 45 -13.22 6.61 -5.12
C ALA A 45 -13.96 7.15 -3.88
N MET A 46 -13.54 8.28 -3.32
CA MET A 46 -14.14 8.86 -2.11
C MET A 46 -15.42 9.67 -2.40
N PRO A 47 -16.41 9.68 -1.47
CA PRO A 47 -17.57 10.56 -1.56
C PRO A 47 -17.17 12.04 -1.68
N LYS A 48 -17.93 12.81 -2.47
CA LYS A 48 -17.64 14.24 -2.74
C LYS A 48 -17.27 15.04 -1.48
N PRO A 49 -17.99 14.94 -0.34
CA PRO A 49 -17.67 15.73 0.85
C PRO A 49 -16.29 15.41 1.44
N VAL A 50 -15.94 14.12 1.53
CA VAL A 50 -14.66 13.66 2.06
C VAL A 50 -13.51 14.10 1.15
N ARG A 51 -13.74 14.08 -0.16
CA ARG A 51 -12.76 14.55 -1.14
C ARG A 51 -12.46 16.05 -1.01
N PHE A 52 -13.49 16.88 -0.81
CA PHE A 52 -13.29 18.32 -0.57
C PHE A 52 -12.54 18.59 0.73
N PHE A 53 -12.88 17.87 1.80
CA PHE A 53 -12.16 17.98 3.07
C PHE A 53 -10.67 17.62 2.90
N ALA A 54 -10.37 16.54 2.19
CA ALA A 54 -8.99 16.14 1.90
C ALA A 54 -8.25 17.23 1.12
N TYR A 55 -8.83 17.78 0.04
CA TYR A 55 -8.19 18.86 -0.70
C TYR A 55 -7.95 20.12 0.13
N PHE A 56 -8.92 20.51 0.96
CA PHE A 56 -8.78 21.65 1.85
C PHE A 56 -7.63 21.42 2.86
N PHE A 57 -7.61 20.24 3.48
CA PHE A 57 -6.60 19.87 4.46
C PHE A 57 -5.19 19.81 3.85
N TYR A 58 -5.03 19.16 2.69
CA TYR A 58 -3.76 19.14 1.98
C TYR A 58 -3.32 20.54 1.53
N GLY A 59 -4.25 21.37 1.05
CA GLY A 59 -3.95 22.76 0.71
C GLY A 59 -3.42 23.56 1.91
N PHE A 60 -4.08 23.42 3.07
CA PHE A 60 -3.62 24.06 4.30
C PHE A 60 -2.24 23.56 4.73
N LEU A 61 -1.99 22.25 4.69
CA LEU A 61 -0.68 21.67 5.02
C LEU A 61 0.44 22.20 4.12
N ILE A 62 0.20 22.28 2.82
CA ILE A 62 1.18 22.82 1.87
C ILE A 62 1.48 24.29 2.20
N LEU A 63 0.44 25.08 2.47
CA LEU A 63 0.61 26.50 2.80
C LEU A 63 1.36 26.71 4.12
N ALA A 64 1.02 25.92 5.14
CA ALA A 64 1.69 25.95 6.44
C ALA A 64 3.16 25.52 6.33
N PHE A 65 3.44 24.47 5.54
CA PHE A 65 4.81 24.04 5.26
C PHE A 65 5.61 25.13 4.56
N LEU A 66 5.02 25.78 3.54
CA LEU A 66 5.69 26.87 2.81
C LEU A 66 6.01 28.05 3.73
N ALA A 67 5.04 28.45 4.57
CA ALA A 67 5.22 29.52 5.56
C ALA A 67 6.30 29.17 6.59
N PHE A 68 6.36 27.91 7.03
CA PHE A 68 7.40 27.43 7.94
C PHE A 68 8.80 27.51 7.32
N VAL A 69 8.95 27.04 6.08
CA VAL A 69 10.22 27.11 5.35
C VAL A 69 10.66 28.57 5.13
N LEU A 70 9.73 29.44 4.72
CA LEU A 70 10.00 30.88 4.60
C LEU A 70 10.48 31.48 5.91
N THR A 71 9.83 31.15 7.02
CA THR A 71 10.22 31.63 8.36
C THR A 71 11.62 31.15 8.74
N LEU A 72 11.95 29.90 8.43
CA LEU A 72 13.30 29.35 8.65
C LEU A 72 14.35 30.12 7.86
N ILE A 73 14.08 30.43 6.58
CA ILE A 73 15.02 31.18 5.73
C ILE A 73 15.19 32.62 6.22
N TYR A 74 14.09 33.30 6.58
CA TYR A 74 14.15 34.70 7.02
C TYR A 74 14.76 34.87 8.42
N LYS A 75 14.61 33.87 9.29
CA LYS A 75 15.13 33.90 10.67
C LYS A 75 16.57 33.37 10.77
N SER A 76 17.02 32.58 9.79
CA SER A 76 18.40 32.13 9.67
C SER A 76 19.31 33.21 9.09
#